data_AF-A0A7K3L3H1-F1
#
_entry.id   AF-A0A7K3L3H1-F1
#
_cell.length_a   1.000
_cell.length_b   1.000
_cell.length_c   1.000
_cell.angle_alpha   90.00
_cell.angle_beta   90.00
_cell.angle_gamma   90.00
#
_symmetry.space_group_name_H-M   'P 1'
#
loop_
_entity.id
_entity.type
_entity.pdbx_description
1 polymer ?
#
loop_
_entity_poly.entity_id
_entity_poly.type
_entity_poly.pdbx_seq_one_letter_code
_entity_poly.pdbx_strand_id
1 'polypeptide(L)'
;MSLESCYAAMGGDLEGVRGRLLTDERIRKFAAIFLEDKSFENLGASLEEGNLAEAFRAAHTMKGISRDLGFTPLFEASSALSDALRLDDAGVPADMSAVPELLRVTEEAYQRTVAAVSAL
;
A
#
# COMPACT_ATOMS: atom_id res chain seq x y z
N MET A 1 -12.34 17.06 3.74
CA MET A 1 -12.56 16.91 2.28
C MET A 1 -13.72 15.92 2.04
N SER A 2 -14.29 15.79 0.83
CA SER A 2 -15.26 14.70 0.58
C SER A 2 -14.54 13.39 0.27
N LEU A 3 -15.23 12.24 0.37
CA LEU A 3 -14.62 10.95 0.00
C LEU A 3 -14.31 10.89 -1.49
N GLU A 4 -15.18 11.45 -2.33
CA GLU A 4 -15.01 11.53 -3.77
C GLU A 4 -13.74 12.31 -4.13
N SER A 5 -13.53 13.48 -3.52
CA SER A 5 -12.32 14.27 -3.76
C SER A 5 -11.06 13.57 -3.23
N CYS A 6 -11.15 12.89 -2.08
CA CYS A 6 -10.03 12.13 -1.52
C CYS A 6 -9.62 10.97 -2.44
N TYR A 7 -10.58 10.15 -2.87
CA TYR A 7 -10.33 9.04 -3.79
C TYR A 7 -9.87 9.52 -5.17
N ALA A 8 -10.44 10.60 -5.70
CA ALA A 8 -9.95 11.20 -6.93
C ALA A 8 -8.49 11.68 -6.81
N ALA A 9 -8.12 12.31 -5.69
CA ALA A 9 -6.76 12.83 -5.48
C ALA A 9 -5.69 11.73 -5.42
N MET A 10 -6.02 10.57 -4.84
CA MET A 10 -5.11 9.42 -4.78
C MET A 10 -5.28 8.40 -5.91
N GLY A 11 -6.25 8.60 -6.82
CA GLY A 11 -6.57 7.67 -7.91
C GLY A 11 -7.27 6.38 -7.46
N GLY A 12 -8.02 6.40 -6.35
CA GLY A 12 -8.70 5.23 -5.78
C GLY A 12 -10.08 4.92 -6.36
N ASP A 13 -10.57 3.71 -6.09
CA ASP A 13 -11.88 3.19 -6.48
C ASP A 13 -12.90 3.27 -5.34
N LEU A 14 -13.55 4.42 -5.20
CA LEU A 14 -14.56 4.64 -4.14
C LEU A 14 -15.79 3.75 -4.32
N GLU A 15 -16.24 3.53 -5.56
CA GLU A 15 -17.45 2.77 -5.84
C GLU A 15 -17.27 1.29 -5.52
N GLY A 16 -16.13 0.71 -5.89
CA GLY A 16 -15.80 -0.66 -5.49
C GLY A 16 -15.70 -0.81 -3.98
N VAL A 17 -15.15 0.19 -3.28
CA VAL A 17 -15.07 0.18 -1.81
C VAL A 17 -16.45 0.30 -1.16
N ARG A 18 -17.34 1.15 -1.70
CA ARG A 18 -18.74 1.23 -1.23
C ARG A 18 -19.47 -0.10 -1.36
N GLY A 19 -19.20 -0.86 -2.42
CA GLY A 19 -19.71 -2.22 -2.58
C GLY A 19 -19.25 -3.20 -1.48
N ARG A 20 -18.10 -2.95 -0.83
CA ARG A 20 -17.53 -3.82 0.23
C ARG A 20 -17.82 -3.32 1.65
N LEU A 21 -17.64 -2.03 1.89
CA LEU A 21 -17.75 -1.42 3.22
C LEU A 21 -19.12 -0.80 3.51
N LEU A 22 -20.00 -0.72 2.51
CA LEU A 22 -21.41 -0.33 2.57
C LEU A 22 -21.70 1.12 2.95
N THR A 23 -20.94 1.73 3.87
CA THR A 23 -21.19 3.09 4.36
C THR A 23 -19.94 3.96 4.33
N ASP A 24 -20.12 5.23 3.97
CA ASP A 24 -19.06 6.23 3.95
C ASP A 24 -18.38 6.43 5.31
N GLU A 25 -19.14 6.26 6.41
CA GLU A 25 -18.58 6.31 7.78
C GLU A 25 -17.57 5.17 8.02
N ARG A 26 -17.86 3.95 7.57
CA ARG A 26 -16.91 2.83 7.67
C ARG A 26 -15.67 3.08 6.82
N ILE A 27 -15.85 3.63 5.62
CA ILE A 27 -14.72 3.97 4.73
C ILE A 27 -13.80 4.98 5.42
N ARG A 28 -14.37 6.07 5.97
CA ARG A 28 -13.59 7.09 6.70
C ARG A 28 -12.85 6.51 7.90
N LYS A 29 -13.53 5.65 8.68
CA LYS A 29 -12.91 4.99 9.84
C LYS A 29 -11.69 4.17 9.43
N PHE A 30 -11.80 3.31 8.41
CA PHE A 30 -10.69 2.46 8.01
C PHE A 30 -9.59 3.23 7.26
N ALA A 31 -9.93 4.28 6.52
CA ALA A 31 -8.95 5.19 5.95
C ALA A 31 -8.12 5.89 7.06
N ALA A 32 -8.76 6.31 8.15
CA ALA A 32 -8.05 6.87 9.31
C ALA A 32 -7.12 5.82 9.97
N ILE A 33 -7.59 4.57 10.15
CA ILE A 33 -6.76 3.47 10.68
C ILE A 33 -5.55 3.20 9.78
N PHE A 34 -5.67 3.35 8.46
CA PHE A 34 -4.53 3.21 7.55
C PHE A 34 -3.39 4.20 7.86
N LEU A 35 -3.67 5.41 8.36
CA LEU A 35 -2.63 6.36 8.75
C LEU A 35 -1.81 5.91 9.97
N GLU A 36 -2.31 4.94 10.73
CA GLU A 36 -1.62 4.34 11.89
C GLU A 36 -0.79 3.12 11.50
N ASP A 37 -0.92 2.63 10.25
CA ASP A 37 -0.20 1.46 9.76
C ASP A 37 1.28 1.77 9.52
N LYS A 38 2.14 0.88 10.03
CA LYS A 38 3.60 1.02 9.95
C LYS A 38 4.24 0.18 8.85
N SER A 39 3.46 -0.43 7.97
CA SER A 39 4.00 -1.36 6.97
C SER A 39 4.98 -0.66 6.01
N PHE A 40 4.78 0.61 5.68
CA PHE A 40 5.73 1.35 4.83
C PHE A 40 7.07 1.61 5.54
N GLU A 41 7.04 2.05 6.80
CA GLU A 41 8.24 2.27 7.60
C GLU A 41 9.03 0.97 7.79
N ASN A 42 8.32 -0.10 8.13
CA ASN A 42 8.90 -1.43 8.31
C ASN A 42 9.51 -1.97 7.02
N LEU A 43 8.90 -1.70 5.86
CA LEU A 43 9.44 -2.08 4.55
C LEU A 43 10.80 -1.42 4.31
N GLY A 44 10.92 -0.11 4.52
CA GLY A 44 12.18 0.62 4.35
C GLY A 44 13.28 0.10 5.28
N ALA A 45 12.99 0.00 6.57
CA ALA A 45 13.94 -0.52 7.57
C ALA A 45 14.38 -1.97 7.25
N SER A 46 13.44 -2.83 6.86
CA SER A 46 13.76 -4.22 6.53
C SER A 46 14.66 -4.35 5.30
N LEU A 47 14.49 -3.48 4.30
CA LEU A 47 15.36 -3.44 3.12
C LEU A 47 16.77 -2.95 3.48
N GLU A 48 16.88 -1.91 4.32
CA GLU A 48 18.16 -1.40 4.81
C GLU A 48 18.94 -2.44 5.63
N GLU A 49 18.23 -3.21 6.47
CA GLU A 49 18.80 -4.30 7.28
C GLU A 49 19.07 -5.59 6.47
N GLY A 50 18.64 -5.66 5.21
CA GLY A 50 18.73 -6.86 4.37
C GLY A 50 17.77 -7.99 4.78
N ASN A 51 16.78 -7.70 5.62
CA ASN A 51 15.76 -8.64 6.05
C ASN A 51 14.64 -8.77 4.99
N LEU A 52 14.94 -9.49 3.91
CA LEU A 52 14.04 -9.63 2.77
C LEU A 52 12.70 -10.31 3.11
N ALA A 53 12.69 -11.18 4.13
CA ALA A 53 11.47 -11.85 4.57
C ALA A 53 10.49 -10.87 5.24
N GLU A 54 10.97 -9.95 6.07
CA GLU A 54 10.15 -8.88 6.62
C GLU A 54 9.78 -7.83 5.57
N ALA A 55 10.70 -7.48 4.66
CA ALA A 55 10.40 -6.58 3.56
C ALA A 55 9.23 -7.10 2.69
N PHE A 56 9.24 -8.40 2.36
CA PHE A 56 8.14 -9.07 1.68
C PHE A 56 6.84 -8.98 2.49
N ARG A 57 6.86 -9.29 3.80
CA ARG A 57 5.68 -9.23 4.67
C ARG A 57 5.08 -7.83 4.75
N ALA A 58 5.93 -6.82 4.86
CA ALA A 58 5.54 -5.43 4.91
C ALA A 58 4.87 -4.98 3.60
N ALA A 59 5.49 -5.26 2.45
CA ALA A 59 4.90 -4.98 1.14
C ALA A 59 3.59 -5.75 0.92
N HIS A 60 3.52 -7.01 1.34
CA HIS A 60 2.31 -7.85 1.23
C HIS A 60 1.16 -7.33 2.10
N THR A 61 1.45 -6.83 3.29
CA THR A 61 0.45 -6.23 4.19
C THR A 61 -0.10 -4.96 3.58
N MET A 62 0.76 -4.08 3.06
CA MET A 62 0.36 -2.88 2.34
C MET A 62 -0.52 -3.20 1.12
N LYS A 63 -0.17 -4.21 0.33
CA LYS A 63 -0.99 -4.72 -0.77
C LYS A 63 -2.40 -5.09 -0.30
N GLY A 64 -2.52 -5.79 0.82
CA GLY A 64 -3.82 -6.17 1.39
C GLY A 64 -4.65 -4.96 1.77
N ILE A 65 -4.08 -4.05 2.57
CA ILE A 65 -4.78 -2.86 3.07
C ILE A 65 -5.24 -1.95 1.92
N SER A 66 -4.32 -1.64 1.01
CA SER A 66 -4.61 -0.76 -0.14
C SER A 66 -5.64 -1.36 -1.10
N ARG A 67 -5.64 -2.69 -1.31
CA ARG A 67 -6.69 -3.37 -2.08
C ARG A 67 -8.06 -3.23 -1.42
N ASP A 68 -8.13 -3.56 -0.13
CA ASP A 68 -9.41 -3.62 0.58
C ASP A 68 -10.06 -2.22 0.65
N LEU A 69 -9.22 -1.18 0.80
CA LEU A 69 -9.60 0.23 0.77
C LEU A 69 -9.62 0.88 -0.62
N GLY A 70 -9.40 0.11 -1.70
CA GLY A 70 -9.49 0.65 -3.07
C GLY A 70 -8.51 1.78 -3.37
N PHE A 71 -7.35 1.82 -2.73
CA PHE A 71 -6.27 2.75 -3.02
C PHE A 71 -5.47 2.24 -4.23
N THR A 72 -6.10 2.27 -5.42
CA THR A 72 -5.66 1.51 -6.61
C THR A 72 -4.18 1.67 -6.95
N PRO A 73 -3.59 2.88 -7.05
CA PRO A 73 -2.18 3.00 -7.43
C PRO A 73 -1.24 2.44 -6.36
N LEU A 74 -1.60 2.57 -5.09
CA LEU A 74 -0.84 1.99 -3.98
C LEU A 74 -0.95 0.47 -3.99
N PHE A 75 -2.14 -0.08 -4.28
CA PHE A 75 -2.35 -1.51 -4.42
C PHE A 75 -1.50 -2.10 -5.55
N GLU A 76 -1.53 -1.50 -6.74
CA GLU A 76 -0.76 -1.98 -7.89
C GLU A 76 0.74 -1.96 -7.61
N ALA A 77 1.25 -0.83 -7.08
CA ALA A 77 2.67 -0.68 -6.76
C ALA A 77 3.13 -1.64 -5.66
N SER A 78 2.42 -1.70 -4.54
CA SER A 78 2.76 -2.62 -3.43
C SER A 78 2.57 -4.08 -3.81
N SER A 79 1.65 -4.41 -4.72
CA SER A 79 1.52 -5.75 -5.27
C SER A 79 2.76 -6.15 -6.04
N ALA A 80 3.17 -5.33 -7.01
CA ALA A 80 4.36 -5.59 -7.81
C ALA A 80 5.63 -5.70 -6.94
N LEU A 81 5.79 -4.80 -5.96
CA LEU A 81 6.89 -4.86 -5.01
C LEU A 81 6.87 -6.15 -4.17
N SER A 82 5.69 -6.54 -3.67
CA SER A 82 5.55 -7.79 -2.90
C SER A 82 5.88 -9.03 -3.75
N ASP A 83 5.55 -9.02 -5.04
CA ASP A 83 5.84 -10.15 -5.91
C ASP A 83 7.33 -10.20 -6.28
N ALA A 84 7.99 -9.06 -6.47
CA ALA A 84 9.45 -8.98 -6.66
C ALA A 84 10.25 -9.44 -5.42
N LEU A 85 9.77 -9.10 -4.22
CA LEU A 85 10.37 -9.51 -2.94
C LEU A 85 10.01 -10.94 -2.51
N ARG A 86 9.12 -11.63 -3.24
CA ARG A 86 8.69 -12.98 -2.88
C ARG A 86 9.89 -13.93 -2.89
N LEU A 87 10.13 -14.56 -1.75
CA LEU A 87 11.22 -15.50 -1.57
C LEU A 87 10.84 -16.90 -2.06
N ASP A 88 11.79 -17.58 -2.69
CA ASP A 88 11.75 -19.02 -2.90
C ASP A 88 12.20 -19.81 -1.65
N ASP A 89 12.23 -21.15 -1.75
CA ASP A 89 12.63 -22.03 -0.65
C ASP A 89 14.10 -21.84 -0.21
N ALA A 90 14.94 -21.23 -1.06
CA ALA A 90 16.33 -20.89 -0.75
C ALA A 90 16.49 -19.48 -0.16
N GLY A 91 15.40 -18.74 0.03
CA GLY A 91 15.42 -17.37 0.54
C GLY A 91 15.85 -16.35 -0.52
N VAL A 92 15.77 -16.71 -1.81
CA VAL A 92 16.11 -15.83 -2.91
C VAL A 92 14.85 -15.09 -3.38
N PRO A 93 14.86 -13.75 -3.42
CA PRO A 93 13.77 -12.93 -3.95
C PRO A 93 13.60 -13.10 -5.47
N ALA A 94 12.35 -13.05 -5.93
CA ALA A 94 11.97 -13.27 -7.32
C ALA A 94 12.62 -12.28 -8.32
N ASP A 95 12.73 -11.00 -7.96
CA ASP A 95 13.39 -9.99 -8.79
C ASP A 95 13.94 -8.81 -7.97
N MET A 96 15.17 -8.94 -7.48
CA MET A 96 15.83 -7.83 -6.76
C MET A 96 16.21 -6.64 -7.65
N SER A 97 16.35 -6.86 -8.95
CA SER A 97 16.76 -5.78 -9.86
C SER A 97 15.64 -4.74 -10.04
N ALA A 98 14.38 -5.18 -9.91
CA ALA A 98 13.21 -4.31 -9.99
C ALA A 98 12.91 -3.55 -8.68
N VAL A 99 13.39 -4.03 -7.53
CA VAL A 99 13.05 -3.48 -6.19
C VAL A 99 13.29 -1.97 -6.06
N PRO A 100 14.40 -1.37 -6.53
CA PRO A 100 14.63 0.07 -6.36
C PRO A 100 13.55 0.94 -7.04
N GLU A 101 13.17 0.59 -8.26
CA GLU A 101 12.14 1.34 -9.00
C GLU A 101 10.74 1.08 -8.43
N LEU A 102 10.44 -0.18 -8.07
CA LEU A 102 9.16 -0.52 -7.46
C LEU A 102 8.98 0.13 -6.08
N LEU A 103 10.05 0.27 -5.31
CA LEU A 103 10.04 0.99 -4.03
C LEU A 103 9.73 2.47 -4.25
N ARG A 104 10.39 3.13 -5.22
CA ARG A 104 10.13 4.53 -5.58
C ARG A 104 8.67 4.76 -5.98
N VAL A 105 8.13 3.92 -6.85
CA VAL A 105 6.72 4.01 -7.29
C VAL A 105 5.75 3.76 -6.12
N THR A 106 6.08 2.80 -5.24
CA THR A 106 5.29 2.52 -4.03
C THR A 106 5.29 3.70 -3.07
N GLU A 107 6.44 4.35 -2.86
CA GLU A 107 6.58 5.54 -2.03
C GLU A 107 5.73 6.70 -2.57
N GLU A 108 5.79 6.99 -3.87
CA GLU A 108 5.00 8.06 -4.49
C GLU A 108 3.50 7.81 -4.39
N ALA A 109 3.06 6.56 -4.56
CA ALA A 109 1.67 6.18 -4.33
C ALA A 109 1.28 6.32 -2.85
N TYR A 110 2.12 5.85 -1.93
CA TYR A 110 1.88 5.91 -0.49
C TYR A 110 1.74 7.35 0.00
N GLN A 111 2.69 8.23 -0.38
CA GLN A 111 2.67 9.65 -0.01
C GLN A 111 1.41 10.36 -0.53
N ARG A 112 0.99 10.09 -1.77
CA ARG A 112 -0.26 10.63 -2.33
C ARG A 112 -1.49 10.15 -1.55
N THR A 113 -1.56 8.87 -1.21
CA THR A 113 -2.64 8.30 -0.40
C THR A 113 -2.67 8.92 0.99
N VAL A 114 -1.53 9.01 1.70
CA VAL A 114 -1.43 9.63 3.02
C VAL A 114 -1.88 11.08 2.99
N ALA A 115 -1.45 11.86 2.00
CA ALA A 115 -1.83 13.26 1.84
C ALA A 115 -3.35 13.41 1.61
N ALA A 116 -3.93 12.59 0.73
CA ALA A 116 -5.36 12.62 0.44
C ALA A 116 -6.21 12.21 1.66
N VAL A 117 -5.81 11.16 2.37
CA VAL A 117 -6.53 10.64 3.53
C VAL A 117 -6.39 11.57 4.74
N SER A 118 -5.22 12.19 4.93
CA SER A 118 -5.02 13.17 6.02
C SER A 118 -5.84 14.45 5.86
N ALA A 119 -6.27 14.76 4.63
CA ALA A 119 -7.11 15.92 4.33
C ALA A 119 -8.63 15.61 4.32
N LEU A 120 -9.01 14.34 4.52
CA LEU A 120 -10.37 13.80 4.46
C LEU A 120 -11.25 14.24 5.63
#